data_AF-A0A7X1PC01-F1
#
_entry.id   AF-A0A7X1PC01-F1
#
_cell.length_a   1.000
_cell.length_b   1.000
_cell.length_c   1.000
_cell.angle_alpha   90.00
_cell.angle_beta   90.00
_cell.angle_gamma   90.00
#
_symmetry.space_group_name_H-M   'P 1'
#
loop_
_entity.id
_entity.type
_entity.pdbx_description
1 polymer ?
#
loop_
_entity_poly.entity_id
_entity_poly.type
_entity_poly.pdbx_seq_one_letter_code
_entity_poly.pdbx_strand_id
1 'polypeptide(L)' 'MMTTKQDIIEMIEQMPEDASPEDIMYEIYVRERIDRGIQEAREGKVIPHEEVKQSLNQWLRSAGQ' A
#
# COMPACT_ATOMS: atom_id res chain seq x y z
N MET A 1 13.88 -1.39 -19.20
CA MET A 1 13.27 -1.91 -17.96
C MET A 1 14.20 -1.52 -16.84
N MET A 2 13.72 -0.72 -15.89
CA MET A 2 14.42 -0.58 -14.63
C MET A 2 14.19 -1.82 -13.78
N THR A 3 15.20 -2.14 -12.98
CA THR A 3 15.08 -3.17 -11.95
C THR A 3 14.35 -2.60 -10.75
N THR A 4 13.70 -3.46 -9.96
CA THR A 4 13.07 -3.04 -8.69
C THR A 4 14.03 -2.27 -7.79
N LYS A 5 15.31 -2.62 -7.79
CA LYS A 5 16.34 -1.89 -7.04
C LYS A 5 16.51 -0.46 -7.54
N GLN A 6 16.57 -0.26 -8.87
CA GLN A 6 16.72 1.08 -9.46
C GLN A 6 15.49 1.95 -9.19
N ASP A 7 14.29 1.38 -9.34
CA ASP A 7 13.04 2.10 -9.07
C ASP A 7 12.95 2.58 -7.61
N ILE A 8 13.42 1.75 -6.66
CA ILE A 8 13.47 2.12 -5.24
C ILE A 8 14.52 3.21 -4.99
N ILE A 9 15.70 3.12 -5.63
CA ILE A 9 16.74 4.14 -5.47
C ILE A 9 16.24 5.50 -5.98
N GLU A 10 15.64 5.56 -7.16
CA GLU A 10 15.12 6.83 -7.71
C GLU A 10 13.98 7.41 -6.86
N MET A 11 13.16 6.55 -6.26
CA MET A 11 12.13 6.98 -5.33
C MET A 11 12.74 7.62 -4.07
N ILE A 12 13.78 7.00 -3.50
CA ILE A 12 14.48 7.52 -2.33
C ILE A 12 15.20 8.83 -2.67
N GLU A 13 15.79 8.95 -3.85
CA GLU A 13 16.43 10.19 -4.32
C GLU A 13 15.47 11.38 -4.46
N GLN A 14 14.15 11.13 -4.56
CA GLN A 14 13.12 12.17 -4.63
C GLN A 14 12.56 12.55 -3.26
N MET A 15 12.96 11.85 -2.19
CA MET A 15 12.51 12.16 -0.84
C MET A 15 13.19 13.42 -0.29
N PRO A 16 12.60 14.08 0.73
CA PRO A 16 13.27 15.15 1.46
C PRO A 16 14.62 14.70 2.05
N GLU A 17 15.61 15.59 2.06
CA GLU A 17 16.94 15.33 2.64
C GLU A 17 16.90 15.01 4.15
N ASP A 18 15.84 15.45 4.85
CA ASP A 18 15.60 15.18 6.26
C ASP A 18 14.73 13.93 6.51
N ALA A 19 14.43 13.15 5.47
CA ALA A 19 13.69 11.90 5.61
C ALA A 19 14.37 10.94 6.57
N SER A 20 13.60 10.43 7.53
CA SER A 20 14.07 9.44 8.49
C SER A 20 14.12 8.04 7.87
N PRO A 21 14.85 7.09 8.48
CA PRO A 21 14.78 5.69 8.09
C PRO A 21 13.34 5.15 8.10
N GLU A 22 12.51 5.59 9.04
CA GLU A 22 11.10 5.22 9.14
C GLU A 22 10.29 5.69 7.93
N ASP A 23 10.52 6.91 7.43
CA ASP A 23 9.87 7.45 6.24
C ASP A 23 10.24 6.64 5.00
N ILE A 24 11.53 6.31 4.84
CA ILE A 24 12.03 5.52 3.71
C ILE A 24 11.39 4.12 3.71
N MET A 25 11.34 3.47 4.88
CA MET A 25 10.72 2.16 5.02
C MET A 25 9.21 2.22 4.73
N TYR A 26 8.52 3.25 5.22
CA TYR A 26 7.10 3.45 4.96
C TYR A 26 6.82 3.58 3.47
N GLU A 27 7.61 4.37 2.75
CA GLU A 27 7.38 4.61 1.33
C GLU A 27 7.61 3.34 0.49
N ILE A 28 8.65 2.56 0.81
CA ILE A 28 8.89 1.25 0.20
C ILE A 28 7.70 0.32 0.47
N TYR A 29 7.21 0.28 1.70
CA TYR A 29 6.07 -0.56 2.08
C TYR A 29 4.81 -0.17 1.32
N VAL A 30 4.45 1.11 1.30
CA VAL A 30 3.24 1.60 0.61
C VAL A 30 3.29 1.26 -0.88
N ARG A 31 4.44 1.47 -1.54
CA ARG A 31 4.62 1.14 -2.94
C ARG A 31 4.42 -0.35 -3.21
N GLU A 32 5.02 -1.22 -2.40
CA GLU A 32 4.82 -2.68 -2.48
C GLU A 32 3.35 -3.08 -2.27
N ARG A 33 2.67 -2.45 -1.30
CA ARG A 33 1.23 -2.67 -1.05
C ARG A 33 0.38 -2.32 -2.26
N ILE A 34 0.65 -1.18 -2.91
CA ILE A 34 -0.08 -0.71 -4.09
C ILE A 34 0.15 -1.64 -5.27
N ASP A 35 1.42 -1.96 -5.58
CA ASP A 35 1.76 -2.80 -6.73
C ASP A 35 1.15 -4.19 -6.60
N ARG A 36 1.21 -4.79 -5.40
CA ARG A 36 0.52 -6.06 -5.13
C ARG A 36 -0.99 -5.92 -5.30
N GLY A 37 -1.61 -4.86 -4.76
CA GLY A 37 -3.05 -4.64 -4.88
C GLY A 37 -3.51 -4.50 -6.33
N ILE A 38 -2.74 -3.82 -7.18
CA ILE A 38 -2.99 -3.71 -8.61
C ILE A 38 -2.91 -5.09 -9.27
N GLN A 39 -1.91 -5.89 -8.92
CA GLN A 39 -1.74 -7.24 -9.47
C GLN A 39 -2.88 -8.17 -9.05
N GLU A 40 -3.26 -8.18 -7.77
CA GLU A 40 -4.39 -8.94 -7.25
C GLU A 40 -5.71 -8.53 -7.93
N ALA A 41 -5.91 -7.23 -8.17
CA ALA A 41 -7.07 -6.74 -8.90
C ALA A 41 -7.12 -7.27 -10.34
N ARG A 42 -5.97 -7.28 -11.04
CA ARG A 42 -5.87 -7.85 -12.40
C ARG A 42 -6.12 -9.36 -12.43
N GLU A 43 -5.74 -10.07 -11.37
CA GLU A 43 -5.97 -11.51 -11.19
C GLU A 43 -7.39 -11.84 -10.72
N GLY A 44 -8.24 -10.83 -10.50
CA GLY A 44 -9.60 -11.02 -10.00
C GLY A 44 -9.67 -11.42 -8.51
N LYS A 45 -8.57 -11.28 -7.76
CA LYS A 45 -8.51 -11.50 -6.31
C LYS A 45 -9.07 -10.30 -5.55
N VAL A 46 -10.31 -9.94 -5.85
CA VAL A 46 -11.04 -8.82 -5.24
C VAL A 46 -12.32 -9.32 -4.62
N ILE A 47 -12.82 -8.57 -3.63
CA ILE A 47 -14.13 -8.84 -3.03
C ILE A 47 -15.18 -7.86 -3.57
N PRO A 48 -16.45 -8.26 -3.68
CA PRO A 48 -17.55 -7.37 -4.04
C PRO A 48 -17.65 -6.16 -3.11
N HIS A 49 -18.05 -5.02 -3.67
CA HIS A 49 -18.21 -3.78 -2.91
C HIS A 49 -19.17 -3.91 -1.72
N GLU A 50 -20.23 -4.71 -1.84
CA GLU A 50 -21.18 -4.94 -0.75
C GLU A 50 -20.56 -5.72 0.42
N GLU A 51 -19.60 -6.63 0.16
CA GLU A 51 -18.87 -7.32 1.23
C GLU A 51 -17.97 -6.35 1.99
N VAL A 52 -17.29 -5.44 1.28
CA VAL A 52 -16.47 -4.37 1.91
C VAL A 52 -17.33 -3.51 2.85
N LYS A 53 -18.53 -3.10 2.41
CA LYS A 53 -19.46 -2.31 3.23
C LYS A 53 -19.89 -3.04 4.49
N GLN A 54 -20.16 -4.35 4.40
CA GLN A 54 -20.53 -5.15 5.56
C GLN A 54 -19.38 -5.24 6.58
N SER A 55 -18.17 -5.54 6.11
CA SER A 55 -16.98 -5.58 6.97
C SER A 55 -16.68 -4.24 7.64
N LEU A 56 -16.78 -3.13 6.89
CA LEU A 56 -16.58 -1.79 7.43
C LEU A 56 -17.61 -1.45 8.51
N ASN A 57 -18.90 -1.76 8.28
CA ASN A 57 -19.95 -1.55 9.27
C ASN A 57 -19.71 -2.36 10.55
N GLN A 58 -19.20 -3.59 10.43
CA GLN A 58 -18.86 -4.41 11.59
C GLN A 58 -17.68 -3.79 12.36
N TRP A 59 -16.64 -3.36 11.67
CA TRP A 59 -15.48 -2.71 12.29
C TRP A 59 -15.86 -1.44 13.04
N LEU A 60 -16.66 -0.56 12.42
CA LEU A 60 -17.13 0.68 13.04
C LEU A 60 -17.95 0.45 14.32
N ARG A 61 -18.67 -0.67 14.41
CA ARG A 61 -19.39 -1.07 15.64
C ARG A 61 -18.45 -1.61 16.71
N SER A 62 -17.33 -2.22 16.33
CA SER A 62 -16.31 -2.74 17.25
C SER A 62 -15.33 -1.67 17.76
N ALA A 63 -15.12 -0.58 17.01
CA ALA A 63 -14.19 0.49 17.34
C ALA A 63 -14.64 1.41 18.52
N GLY A 64 -15.57 0.95 19.35
CA GLY A 64 -16.14 1.69 20.49
C GLY A 64 -16.50 0.81 21.69
N GLN A 65 -15.93 -0.40 21.78
CA GLN A 65 -15.93 -1.25 23.00
C GLN A 65 -14.51 -1.50 23.48
#